data_AF-A0AAW2I085-F1
#
_entry.id   AF-A0AAW2I085-F1
#
_cell.length_a   1.000
_cell.length_b   1.000
_cell.length_c   1.000
_cell.angle_alpha   90.00
_cell.angle_beta   90.00
_cell.angle_gamma   90.00
#
_symmetry.space_group_name_H-M   'P 1'
#
loop_
_entity.id
_entity.type
_entity.pdbx_description
1 polymer ?
#
loop_
_entity_poly.entity_id
_entity_poly.type
_entity_poly.pdbx_seq_one_letter_code
_entity_poly.pdbx_strand_id
1 'polypeptide(L)'
;MDIWFDSGISWSFALDGKVADLYVEGVDQFRGWFQSSLLTSVAVRGMAPYKKIIVHGMAVDENQKKMSKSLGNVFDPNKALEGKQAVGVDTLRWWVASHGHLSLAPVSMDILEDRKDEVKRIRLILKFILGALNGCNEDLLINTSPSYCLDRYVLDKTKHTYDDVMTKYNDYFFQGVVSKLLSYVANTLSADYFSLIKDRLYCDDVYSIRRKSCILALSGVLDALCHCIAPIMPHLVEEVYLNHPVYSGKHFFYNEKMWTPPTTWKDESASKYIDLATNLRQEVFTQCNNNAKQFSCYIQVEDDYGLLKVSFNKLRIHVLFNVIQYS
;
A
#
# COMPACT_ATOMS: atom_id res chain seq x y z
N MET A 1 -44.46 -16.28 -5.04
CA MET A 1 -43.24 -17.11 -4.94
C MET A 1 -42.52 -16.76 -3.66
N ASP A 2 -41.69 -17.65 -3.14
CA ASP A 2 -40.83 -17.36 -1.99
C ASP A 2 -39.68 -16.42 -2.41
N ILE A 3 -39.30 -15.49 -1.53
CA ILE A 3 -38.28 -14.47 -1.82
C ILE A 3 -36.90 -15.09 -2.12
N TRP A 4 -36.62 -16.28 -1.57
CA TRP A 4 -35.40 -17.02 -1.84
C TRP A 4 -35.38 -17.63 -3.24
N PHE A 5 -36.56 -17.94 -3.80
CA PHE A 5 -36.64 -18.36 -5.20
C PHE A 5 -36.34 -17.19 -6.13
N ASP A 6 -36.96 -16.03 -5.90
CA ASP A 6 -36.78 -14.82 -6.72
C ASP A 6 -35.31 -14.38 -6.78
N SER A 7 -34.64 -14.35 -5.62
CA SER A 7 -33.20 -14.07 -5.53
C SER A 7 -32.32 -15.21 -6.04
N GLY A 8 -32.74 -16.46 -5.81
CA GLY A 8 -32.03 -17.66 -6.26
C GLY A 8 -31.93 -17.77 -7.77
N ILE A 9 -32.92 -17.29 -8.54
CA ILE A 9 -32.84 -17.27 -10.00
C ILE A 9 -32.08 -16.07 -10.57
N SER A 10 -31.40 -15.27 -9.73
CA SER A 10 -30.65 -14.07 -10.17
C SER A 10 -29.64 -14.31 -11.28
N TRP A 11 -28.97 -15.47 -11.24
CA TRP A 11 -28.03 -15.88 -12.26
C TRP A 11 -28.67 -15.97 -13.66
N SER A 12 -29.98 -16.24 -13.76
CA SER A 12 -30.66 -16.46 -15.04
C SER A 12 -30.79 -15.19 -15.87
N PHE A 13 -30.91 -14.04 -15.21
CA PHE A 13 -30.99 -12.74 -15.87
C PHE A 13 -29.68 -11.96 -15.81
N ALA A 14 -28.85 -12.17 -14.79
CA ALA A 14 -27.62 -11.41 -14.60
C ALA A 14 -26.41 -11.97 -15.38
N LEU A 15 -26.33 -13.29 -15.58
CA LEU A 15 -25.11 -13.93 -16.11
C LEU A 15 -25.18 -14.26 -17.61
N ASP A 16 -26.32 -14.11 -18.27
CA ASP A 16 -26.49 -14.41 -19.71
C ASP A 16 -25.88 -15.76 -20.11
N GLY A 17 -26.23 -16.81 -19.37
CA GLY A 17 -25.71 -18.18 -19.57
C GLY A 17 -24.29 -18.44 -19.07
N LYS A 18 -23.56 -17.43 -18.58
CA LYS A 18 -22.21 -17.58 -18.01
C LYS A 18 -22.23 -18.10 -16.57
N VAL A 19 -21.05 -18.47 -16.07
CA VAL A 19 -20.80 -18.81 -14.67
C VAL A 19 -19.97 -17.68 -14.07
N ALA A 20 -20.44 -17.09 -12.97
CA ALA A 20 -19.73 -16.02 -12.30
C ALA A 20 -18.38 -16.54 -11.74
N ASP A 21 -17.32 -15.75 -11.84
CA ASP A 21 -16.05 -16.13 -11.23
C ASP A 21 -16.14 -16.18 -9.71
N LEU A 22 -16.96 -15.29 -9.13
CA LEU A 22 -17.05 -15.10 -7.70
C LEU A 22 -18.43 -14.59 -7.28
N TYR A 23 -18.96 -15.17 -6.21
CA TYR A 23 -20.07 -14.62 -5.42
C TYR A 23 -19.53 -14.17 -4.07
N VAL A 24 -19.97 -13.01 -3.56
CA VAL A 24 -19.51 -12.44 -2.28
C VAL A 24 -20.69 -11.96 -1.47
N GLU A 25 -20.90 -12.52 -0.28
CA GLU A 25 -21.96 -12.11 0.64
C GLU A 25 -21.62 -12.48 2.10
N GLY A 26 -22.46 -12.04 3.04
CA GLY A 26 -22.33 -12.36 4.45
C GLY A 26 -22.57 -13.84 4.80
N VAL A 27 -22.06 -14.26 5.95
CA VAL A 27 -22.19 -15.64 6.47
C VAL A 27 -23.64 -16.13 6.61
N ASP A 28 -24.60 -15.21 6.78
CA ASP A 28 -26.03 -15.51 6.81
C ASP A 28 -26.58 -16.03 5.48
N GLN A 29 -25.89 -15.77 4.35
CA GLN A 29 -26.34 -16.17 3.02
C GLN A 29 -26.01 -17.62 2.64
N PHE A 30 -25.27 -18.36 3.48
CA PHE A 30 -25.01 -19.79 3.26
C PHE A 30 -26.28 -20.62 3.09
N ARG A 31 -27.31 -20.34 3.90
CA ARG A 31 -28.63 -21.00 3.83
C ARG A 31 -29.67 -20.17 3.07
N GLY A 32 -29.26 -19.00 2.59
CA GLY A 32 -30.08 -18.08 1.82
C GLY A 32 -29.65 -18.09 0.37
N TRP A 33 -29.15 -16.96 -0.11
CA TRP A 33 -28.91 -16.71 -1.53
C TRP A 33 -27.91 -17.66 -2.20
N PHE A 34 -26.85 -18.09 -1.50
CA PHE A 34 -25.90 -19.06 -2.06
C PHE A 34 -26.59 -20.39 -2.34
N GLN A 35 -27.35 -20.90 -1.36
CA GLN A 35 -28.05 -22.18 -1.48
C GLN A 35 -29.14 -22.11 -2.56
N SER A 36 -29.99 -21.08 -2.53
CA SER A 36 -31.08 -20.97 -3.51
C SER A 36 -30.53 -20.78 -4.93
N SER A 37 -29.45 -20.01 -5.11
CA SER A 37 -28.78 -19.85 -6.40
C SER A 37 -28.19 -21.15 -6.92
N LEU A 38 -27.50 -21.91 -6.06
CA LEU A 38 -26.92 -23.19 -6.45
C LEU A 38 -28.01 -24.19 -6.86
N LEU A 39 -29.04 -24.37 -6.04
CA LEU A 39 -30.09 -25.36 -6.29
C LEU A 39 -30.86 -25.05 -7.57
N THR A 40 -31.24 -23.79 -7.78
CA THR A 40 -31.99 -23.38 -8.97
C THR A 40 -31.14 -23.49 -10.24
N SER A 41 -29.87 -23.08 -10.20
CA SER A 41 -28.96 -23.21 -11.35
C SER A 41 -28.69 -24.67 -11.70
N VAL A 42 -28.45 -25.54 -10.70
CA VAL A 42 -28.24 -26.97 -10.97
C VAL A 42 -29.51 -27.61 -11.53
N ALA A 43 -30.68 -27.27 -11.01
CA ALA A 43 -31.95 -27.80 -11.52
C ALA A 43 -32.22 -27.43 -12.98
N VAL A 44 -31.88 -26.20 -13.40
CA VAL A 44 -32.18 -25.69 -14.75
C VAL A 44 -31.04 -25.91 -15.74
N ARG A 45 -29.78 -25.75 -15.30
CA ARG A 45 -28.58 -25.75 -16.15
C ARG A 45 -27.64 -26.93 -15.92
N GLY A 46 -27.85 -27.72 -14.87
CA GLY A 46 -26.94 -28.81 -14.50
C GLY A 46 -25.56 -28.36 -13.99
N MET A 47 -25.39 -27.08 -13.62
CA MET A 47 -24.11 -26.53 -13.14
C MET A 47 -24.31 -25.45 -12.08
N ALA A 48 -23.27 -25.21 -11.27
CA ALA A 48 -23.24 -24.11 -10.30
C ALA A 48 -23.21 -22.73 -11.00
N PRO A 49 -23.82 -21.68 -10.43
CA PRO A 49 -23.83 -20.35 -11.03
C PRO A 49 -22.55 -19.56 -10.77
N TYR A 50 -21.66 -20.07 -9.90
CA TYR A 50 -20.39 -19.45 -9.53
C TYR A 50 -19.25 -20.47 -9.46
N LYS A 51 -18.01 -20.01 -9.68
CA LYS A 51 -16.79 -20.82 -9.52
C LYS A 51 -16.26 -20.81 -8.08
N LYS A 52 -16.37 -19.67 -7.40
CA LYS A 52 -15.93 -19.47 -6.00
C LYS A 52 -16.97 -18.68 -5.22
N ILE A 53 -16.97 -18.85 -3.90
CA ILE A 53 -17.66 -17.96 -2.97
C ILE A 53 -16.66 -17.36 -2.00
N ILE A 54 -16.86 -16.09 -1.64
CA ILE A 54 -16.23 -15.47 -0.49
C ILE A 54 -17.33 -15.13 0.49
N VAL A 55 -17.09 -15.50 1.75
CA VAL A 55 -18.04 -15.27 2.82
C VAL A 55 -17.40 -14.37 3.84
N HIS A 56 -17.96 -13.18 4.02
CA HIS A 56 -17.48 -12.25 5.03
C HIS A 56 -18.29 -12.34 6.32
N GLY A 57 -17.69 -11.89 7.41
CA GLY A 57 -18.35 -11.77 8.70
C GLY A 57 -19.42 -10.67 8.75
N MET A 58 -19.98 -10.48 9.94
CA MET A 58 -20.98 -9.45 10.20
C MET A 58 -20.33 -8.22 10.83
N ALA A 59 -20.79 -7.02 10.43
CA ALA A 59 -20.47 -5.82 11.18
C ALA A 59 -21.14 -5.86 12.56
N VAL A 60 -20.38 -5.52 13.60
CA VAL A 60 -20.82 -5.53 15.01
C VAL A 60 -20.46 -4.21 15.68
N ASP A 61 -21.12 -3.91 16.80
CA ASP A 61 -20.75 -2.73 17.60
C ASP A 61 -19.38 -2.91 18.29
N GLU A 62 -18.94 -1.87 18.99
CA GLU A 62 -17.70 -1.85 19.78
C GLU A 62 -17.61 -2.94 20.86
N ASN A 63 -18.76 -3.45 21.31
CA ASN A 63 -18.87 -4.53 22.29
C ASN A 63 -19.05 -5.91 21.63
N GLN A 64 -18.80 -6.00 20.32
CA GLN A 64 -18.96 -7.19 19.49
C GLN A 64 -20.39 -7.76 19.46
N LYS A 65 -21.41 -6.93 19.78
CA LYS A 65 -22.80 -7.33 19.70
C LYS A 65 -23.34 -7.08 18.30
N LYS A 66 -24.21 -7.99 17.85
CA LYS A 66 -24.94 -7.82 16.59
C LYS A 66 -25.74 -6.51 16.63
N MET A 67 -25.60 -5.71 15.59
CA MET A 67 -26.32 -4.45 15.48
C MET A 67 -27.83 -4.68 15.31
N SER A 68 -28.65 -3.94 16.04
CA SER A 68 -30.11 -3.97 15.90
C SER A 68 -30.74 -2.63 16.27
N LYS A 69 -31.83 -2.27 15.59
CA LYS A 69 -32.56 -1.01 15.86
C LYS A 69 -33.07 -0.95 17.30
N SER A 70 -33.45 -2.08 17.90
CA SER A 70 -33.96 -2.14 19.27
C SER A 70 -32.88 -1.91 20.33
N LEU A 71 -31.62 -2.27 20.04
CA LEU A 71 -30.47 -1.98 20.91
C LEU A 71 -29.91 -0.56 20.70
N GLY A 72 -30.35 0.14 19.65
CA GLY A 72 -29.87 1.49 19.33
C GLY A 72 -28.40 1.55 18.88
N ASN A 73 -27.75 0.40 18.68
CA ASN A 73 -26.33 0.28 18.33
C ASN A 73 -26.09 0.16 16.81
N VAL A 74 -27.05 0.56 15.99
CA VAL A 74 -26.92 0.49 14.52
C VAL A 74 -25.98 1.59 14.04
N PHE A 75 -24.90 1.17 13.41
CA PHE A 75 -24.04 2.05 12.64
C PHE A 75 -24.70 2.39 11.29
N ASP A 76 -24.83 3.69 11.00
CA ASP A 76 -25.32 4.19 9.72
C ASP A 76 -24.13 4.70 8.89
N PRO A 77 -23.77 4.04 7.78
CA PRO A 77 -22.66 4.47 6.93
C PRO A 77 -22.78 5.92 6.46
N ASN A 78 -23.99 6.43 6.23
CA ASN A 78 -24.18 7.81 5.78
C ASN A 78 -23.76 8.81 6.87
N LYS A 79 -23.98 8.49 8.15
CA LYS A 79 -23.52 9.34 9.26
C LYS A 79 -21.99 9.42 9.35
N ALA A 80 -21.27 8.40 8.90
CA ALA A 80 -19.81 8.41 8.86
C ALA A 80 -19.26 9.12 7.60
N LEU A 81 -20.09 9.28 6.56
CA LEU A 81 -19.72 9.96 5.32
C LEU A 81 -20.13 11.44 5.31
N GLU A 82 -21.12 11.81 6.11
CA GLU A 82 -21.71 13.16 6.11
C GLU A 82 -21.38 13.95 7.40
N GLY A 83 -21.34 15.28 7.28
CA GLY A 83 -21.17 16.18 8.41
C GLY A 83 -19.72 16.46 8.83
N LYS A 84 -19.56 17.13 9.99
CA LYS A 84 -18.24 17.65 10.45
C LYS A 84 -17.26 16.56 10.89
N GLN A 85 -17.75 15.38 11.26
CA GLN A 85 -16.96 14.23 11.70
C GLN A 85 -16.81 13.17 10.61
N ALA A 86 -17.11 13.50 9.34
CA ALA A 86 -16.98 12.56 8.25
C ALA A 86 -15.55 12.00 8.16
N VAL A 87 -15.44 10.67 8.05
CA VAL A 87 -14.16 9.98 7.88
C VAL A 87 -13.78 9.81 6.42
N GLY A 88 -14.76 9.92 5.51
CA GLY A 88 -14.60 9.80 4.06
C GLY A 88 -14.73 8.36 3.57
N VAL A 89 -15.10 8.22 2.29
CA VAL A 89 -15.40 6.91 1.68
C VAL A 89 -14.21 5.96 1.63
N ASP A 90 -13.02 6.46 1.30
CA ASP A 90 -11.80 5.64 1.26
C ASP A 90 -11.41 5.14 2.66
N THR A 91 -11.72 5.89 3.71
CA THR A 91 -11.53 5.42 5.10
C THR A 91 -12.46 4.27 5.45
N LEU A 92 -13.73 4.32 5.03
CA LEU A 92 -14.65 3.19 5.22
C LEU A 92 -14.17 1.96 4.43
N ARG A 93 -13.70 2.15 3.19
CA ARG A 93 -13.15 1.04 2.39
C ARG A 93 -11.89 0.45 3.02
N TRP A 94 -11.03 1.31 3.58
CA TRP A 94 -9.85 0.90 4.33
C TRP A 94 -10.22 0.11 5.59
N TRP A 95 -11.26 0.54 6.33
CA TRP A 95 -11.83 -0.21 7.45
C TRP A 95 -12.32 -1.60 7.02
N VAL A 96 -13.08 -1.70 5.91
CA VAL A 96 -13.55 -2.99 5.38
C VAL A 96 -12.36 -3.90 5.05
N ALA A 97 -11.36 -3.39 4.32
CA ALA A 97 -10.16 -4.14 3.95
C ALA A 97 -9.38 -4.64 5.19
N SER A 98 -9.40 -3.85 6.27
CA SER A 98 -8.72 -4.19 7.53
C SER A 98 -9.40 -5.35 8.29
N HIS A 99 -10.65 -5.67 7.99
CA HIS A 99 -11.46 -6.68 8.71
C HIS A 99 -12.01 -7.80 7.81
N GLY A 100 -11.69 -7.80 6.51
CA GLY A 100 -12.38 -8.62 5.49
C GLY A 100 -12.38 -10.15 5.68
N HIS A 101 -11.61 -10.69 6.63
CA HIS A 101 -11.54 -12.13 6.95
C HIS A 101 -12.06 -12.50 8.33
N LEU A 102 -12.44 -11.51 9.13
CA LEU A 102 -12.94 -11.76 10.48
C LEU A 102 -14.41 -12.15 10.41
N SER A 103 -14.81 -13.08 11.27
CA SER A 103 -16.22 -13.46 11.45
C SER A 103 -17.07 -12.30 11.98
N LEU A 104 -16.43 -11.35 12.67
CA LEU A 104 -17.02 -10.13 13.18
C LEU A 104 -16.12 -8.94 12.83
N ALA A 105 -16.73 -7.86 12.34
CA ALA A 105 -16.05 -6.62 12.01
C ALA A 105 -16.57 -5.50 12.93
N PRO A 106 -15.88 -5.20 14.04
CA PRO A 106 -16.28 -4.11 14.93
C PRO A 106 -16.25 -2.76 14.22
N VAL A 107 -17.30 -1.97 14.42
CA VAL A 107 -17.39 -0.59 13.92
C VAL A 107 -17.79 0.36 15.05
N SER A 108 -16.98 1.38 15.23
CA SER A 108 -17.24 2.52 16.11
C SER A 108 -16.58 3.77 15.52
N MET A 109 -16.98 4.96 15.97
CA MET A 109 -16.34 6.20 15.48
C MET A 109 -14.85 6.26 15.83
N ASP A 110 -14.44 5.73 16.98
CA ASP A 110 -13.03 5.67 17.39
C ASP A 110 -12.22 4.79 16.44
N ILE A 111 -12.73 3.59 16.10
CA ILE A 111 -12.09 2.70 15.12
C ILE A 111 -11.97 3.40 13.76
N LEU A 112 -13.00 4.13 13.34
CA LEU A 112 -12.98 4.82 12.05
C LEU A 112 -12.03 6.01 12.03
N GLU A 113 -11.89 6.75 13.13
CA GLU A 113 -10.87 7.81 13.25
C GLU A 113 -9.45 7.22 13.26
N ASP A 114 -9.23 6.06 13.90
CA ASP A 114 -7.95 5.35 13.78
C ASP A 114 -7.64 4.95 12.34
N ARG A 115 -8.64 4.43 11.60
CA ARG A 115 -8.48 4.12 10.17
C ARG A 115 -8.22 5.39 9.36
N LYS A 116 -8.88 6.49 9.68
CA LYS A 116 -8.67 7.79 9.03
C LYS A 116 -7.24 8.27 9.19
N ASP A 117 -6.64 8.07 10.37
CA ASP A 117 -5.26 8.42 10.63
C ASP A 117 -4.26 7.54 9.85
N GLU A 118 -4.55 6.25 9.68
CA GLU A 118 -3.80 5.37 8.77
C GLU A 118 -3.86 5.87 7.32
N VAL A 119 -5.05 6.21 6.82
CA VAL A 119 -5.24 6.77 5.47
C VAL A 119 -4.50 8.11 5.33
N LYS A 120 -4.56 8.98 6.33
CA LYS A 120 -3.79 10.25 6.35
C LYS A 120 -2.28 10.00 6.25
N ARG A 121 -1.73 9.00 6.94
CA ARG A 121 -0.30 8.64 6.85
C ARG A 121 0.09 8.23 5.43
N ILE A 122 -0.72 7.40 4.79
CA ILE A 122 -0.52 7.00 3.39
C ILE A 122 -0.59 8.23 2.47
N ARG A 123 -1.60 9.08 2.64
CA ARG A 123 -1.74 10.33 1.88
C ARG A 123 -0.54 11.26 2.01
N LEU A 124 0.03 11.40 3.21
CA LEU A 124 1.21 12.25 3.43
C LEU A 124 2.44 11.72 2.68
N ILE A 125 2.54 10.41 2.53
CA ILE A 125 3.65 9.75 1.82
C ILE A 125 3.51 9.99 0.32
N LEU A 126 2.31 9.77 -0.23
CA LEU A 126 2.00 10.10 -1.63
C LEU A 126 2.24 11.60 -1.91
N LYS A 127 1.81 12.48 -1.00
CA LYS A 127 2.05 13.93 -1.09
C LYS A 127 3.53 14.29 -1.08
N PHE A 128 4.34 13.66 -0.22
CA PHE A 128 5.79 13.87 -0.21
C PHE A 128 6.41 13.50 -1.55
N ILE A 129 6.04 12.33 -2.10
CA ILE A 129 6.56 11.88 -3.39
C ILE A 129 6.15 12.83 -4.52
N LEU A 130 4.86 13.21 -4.60
CA LEU A 130 4.37 14.20 -5.58
C LEU A 130 5.14 15.52 -5.49
N GLY A 131 5.39 16.01 -4.28
CA GLY A 131 6.19 17.22 -4.05
C GLY A 131 7.63 17.08 -4.53
N ALA A 132 8.25 15.92 -4.32
CA ALA A 132 9.60 15.65 -4.81
C ALA A 132 9.65 15.58 -6.35
N LEU A 133 8.60 15.05 -6.99
CA LEU A 133 8.47 14.97 -8.45
C LEU A 133 8.12 16.32 -9.11
N ASN A 134 7.90 17.38 -8.34
CA ASN A 134 7.57 18.69 -8.91
C ASN A 134 8.67 19.17 -9.87
N GLY A 135 8.28 19.62 -11.06
CA GLY A 135 9.21 20.03 -12.14
C GLY A 135 9.85 18.87 -12.90
N CYS A 136 9.49 17.61 -12.62
CA CYS A 136 9.87 16.46 -13.44
C CYS A 136 9.04 16.41 -14.73
N ASN A 137 9.67 16.02 -15.84
CA ASN A 137 9.01 15.73 -17.12
C ASN A 137 9.32 14.29 -17.58
N GLU A 138 8.59 13.83 -18.59
CA GLU A 138 8.70 12.46 -19.11
C GLU A 138 10.11 12.17 -19.67
N ASP A 139 10.69 13.12 -20.41
CA ASP A 139 12.05 13.02 -20.97
C ASP A 139 13.12 12.77 -19.90
N LEU A 140 12.98 13.41 -18.73
CA LEU A 140 13.89 13.20 -17.61
C LEU A 140 13.86 11.76 -17.12
N LEU A 141 12.67 11.17 -17.00
CA LEU A 141 12.50 9.81 -16.50
C LEU A 141 13.06 8.78 -17.49
N ILE A 142 12.78 8.95 -18.79
CA ILE A 142 13.22 8.03 -19.83
C ILE A 142 14.76 8.01 -19.95
N ASN A 143 15.40 9.17 -19.82
CA ASN A 143 16.85 9.30 -19.99
C ASN A 143 17.66 9.07 -18.70
N THR A 144 17.00 8.68 -17.60
CA THR A 144 17.66 8.44 -16.32
C THR A 144 17.74 6.95 -16.02
N SER A 145 18.83 6.53 -15.37
CA SER A 145 18.96 5.18 -14.81
C SER A 145 19.18 5.26 -13.29
N PRO A 146 18.69 4.27 -12.52
CA PRO A 146 18.88 4.23 -11.06
C PRO A 146 20.35 3.93 -10.74
N SER A 147 21.16 4.99 -10.70
CA SER A 147 22.62 4.91 -10.64
C SER A 147 23.15 4.66 -9.23
N TYR A 148 22.35 4.95 -8.20
CA TYR A 148 22.75 4.81 -6.79
C TYR A 148 22.18 3.55 -6.14
N CYS A 149 23.00 2.95 -5.28
CA CYS A 149 22.66 1.73 -4.53
C CYS A 149 21.37 1.88 -3.73
N LEU A 150 21.18 3.01 -3.06
CA LEU A 150 19.98 3.29 -2.25
C LEU A 150 18.70 3.36 -3.11
N ASP A 151 18.81 3.88 -4.33
CA ASP A 151 17.67 4.05 -5.25
C ASP A 151 17.27 2.69 -5.85
N ARG A 152 18.26 1.87 -6.22
CA ARG A 152 18.01 0.48 -6.63
C ARG A 152 17.43 -0.36 -5.51
N TYR A 153 17.93 -0.18 -4.29
CA TYR A 153 17.41 -0.84 -3.10
C TYR A 153 15.93 -0.52 -2.86
N VAL A 154 15.52 0.75 -2.89
CA VAL A 154 14.11 1.06 -2.66
C VAL A 154 13.23 0.48 -3.77
N LEU A 155 13.67 0.52 -5.03
CA LEU A 155 12.95 -0.09 -6.15
C LEU A 155 12.83 -1.61 -6.00
N ASP A 156 13.85 -2.29 -5.49
CA ASP A 156 13.84 -3.71 -5.19
C ASP A 156 12.83 -4.05 -4.07
N LYS A 157 12.88 -3.35 -2.94
CA LYS A 157 11.89 -3.52 -1.87
C LYS A 157 10.48 -3.16 -2.31
N THR A 158 10.33 -2.19 -3.23
CA THR A 158 9.05 -1.84 -3.86
C THR A 158 8.52 -3.01 -4.68
N LYS A 159 9.36 -3.63 -5.51
CA LYS A 159 8.95 -4.78 -6.33
C LYS A 159 8.50 -5.95 -5.47
N HIS A 160 9.26 -6.30 -4.45
CA HIS A 160 8.88 -7.33 -3.49
C HIS A 160 7.58 -7.01 -2.75
N THR A 161 7.37 -5.74 -2.39
CA THR A 161 6.13 -5.31 -1.75
C THR A 161 4.94 -5.39 -2.69
N TYR A 162 5.11 -4.95 -3.93
CA TYR A 162 4.09 -5.03 -4.98
C TYR A 162 3.66 -6.48 -5.23
N ASP A 163 4.61 -7.39 -5.46
CA ASP A 163 4.31 -8.81 -5.72
C ASP A 163 3.58 -9.48 -4.56
N ASP A 164 4.00 -9.16 -3.34
CA ASP A 164 3.36 -9.66 -2.12
C ASP A 164 1.92 -9.12 -1.98
N VAL A 165 1.69 -7.84 -2.27
CA VAL A 165 0.34 -7.25 -2.28
C VAL A 165 -0.53 -7.86 -3.37
N MET A 166 -0.04 -8.05 -4.59
CA MET A 166 -0.79 -8.67 -5.67
C MET A 166 -1.14 -10.13 -5.36
N THR A 167 -0.23 -10.87 -4.74
CA THR A 167 -0.49 -12.24 -4.24
C THR A 167 -1.63 -12.22 -3.22
N LYS A 168 -1.57 -11.32 -2.24
CA LYS A 168 -2.64 -11.17 -1.25
C LYS A 168 -3.98 -10.78 -1.86
N TYR A 169 -4.01 -9.93 -2.90
CA TYR A 169 -5.25 -9.65 -3.62
C TYR A 169 -5.81 -10.89 -4.33
N ASN A 170 -4.96 -11.70 -4.96
CA ASN A 170 -5.38 -12.95 -5.61
C ASN A 170 -5.93 -13.98 -4.60
N ASP A 171 -5.38 -13.99 -3.39
CA ASP A 171 -5.85 -14.81 -2.27
C ASP A 171 -7.01 -14.17 -1.50
N TYR A 172 -7.50 -13.03 -1.97
CA TYR A 172 -8.51 -12.19 -1.30
C TYR A 172 -8.13 -11.75 0.12
N PHE A 173 -6.86 -11.83 0.52
CA PHE A 173 -6.33 -11.49 1.85
C PHE A 173 -6.11 -9.98 2.06
N PHE A 174 -7.18 -9.20 2.02
CA PHE A 174 -7.16 -7.73 2.12
C PHE A 174 -6.54 -7.18 3.41
N GLN A 175 -6.73 -7.85 4.55
CA GLN A 175 -6.11 -7.42 5.82
C GLN A 175 -4.58 -7.45 5.71
N GLY A 176 -4.03 -8.47 5.07
CA GLY A 176 -2.61 -8.56 4.81
C GLY A 176 -2.11 -7.46 3.88
N VAL A 177 -2.93 -6.99 2.93
CA VAL A 177 -2.60 -5.86 2.07
C VAL A 177 -2.45 -4.59 2.91
N VAL A 178 -3.43 -4.30 3.77
CA VAL A 178 -3.40 -3.15 4.70
C VAL A 178 -2.14 -3.18 5.56
N SER A 179 -1.88 -4.29 6.26
CA SER A 179 -0.70 -4.40 7.13
C SER A 179 0.62 -4.27 6.37
N LYS A 180 0.70 -4.86 5.17
CA LYS A 180 1.90 -4.78 4.32
C LYS A 180 2.18 -3.35 3.87
N LEU A 181 1.14 -2.63 3.42
CA LEU A 181 1.25 -1.24 2.99
C LEU A 181 1.65 -0.31 4.12
N LEU A 182 1.01 -0.42 5.29
CA LEU A 182 1.35 0.41 6.45
C LEU A 182 2.80 0.19 6.90
N SER A 183 3.25 -1.06 6.96
CA SER A 183 4.63 -1.40 7.31
C SER A 183 5.63 -0.85 6.29
N TYR A 184 5.39 -1.04 4.99
CA TYR A 184 6.26 -0.54 3.94
C TYR A 184 6.38 0.98 3.94
N VAL A 185 5.24 1.67 4.08
CA VAL A 185 5.18 3.14 4.12
C VAL A 185 5.90 3.70 5.35
N ALA A 186 5.69 3.12 6.53
CA ALA A 186 6.30 3.60 7.76
C ALA A 186 7.81 3.29 7.84
N ASN A 187 8.19 2.04 7.57
CA ASN A 187 9.54 1.55 7.84
C ASN A 187 10.45 1.78 6.63
N THR A 188 10.08 1.27 5.46
CA THR A 188 10.95 1.32 4.27
C THR A 188 10.97 2.71 3.63
N LEU A 189 9.82 3.33 3.45
CA LEU A 189 9.77 4.65 2.81
C LEU A 189 10.12 5.77 3.77
N SER A 190 9.34 5.95 4.85
CA SER A 190 9.52 7.11 5.73
C SER A 190 10.82 7.06 6.54
N ALA A 191 11.05 5.95 7.26
CA ALA A 191 12.19 5.85 8.16
C ALA A 191 13.52 5.62 7.41
N ASP A 192 13.54 4.76 6.40
CA ASP A 192 14.78 4.37 5.73
C ASP A 192 15.08 5.19 4.49
N TYR A 193 14.17 5.31 3.53
CA TYR A 193 14.50 5.98 2.27
C TYR A 193 14.39 7.50 2.39
N PHE A 194 13.23 8.03 2.77
CA PHE A 194 12.95 9.47 2.75
C PHE A 194 13.85 10.28 3.68
N SER A 195 14.28 9.71 4.81
CA SER A 195 15.23 10.35 5.72
C SER A 195 16.60 10.58 5.04
N LEU A 196 17.06 9.60 4.25
CA LEU A 196 18.39 9.58 3.62
C LEU A 196 18.47 10.39 2.32
N ILE A 197 17.34 10.57 1.62
CA ILE A 197 17.36 11.22 0.31
C ILE A 197 17.15 12.74 0.37
N LYS A 198 16.77 13.32 1.51
CA LYS A 198 16.45 14.75 1.66
C LYS A 198 17.58 15.68 1.20
N ASP A 199 18.82 15.35 1.53
CA ASP A 199 20.00 16.10 1.07
C ASP A 199 20.06 16.15 -0.47
N ARG A 200 19.86 15.01 -1.14
CA ARG A 200 19.83 14.94 -2.60
C ARG A 200 18.63 15.66 -3.22
N LEU A 201 17.51 15.72 -2.51
CA LEU A 201 16.31 16.38 -3.02
C LEU A 201 16.37 17.90 -2.89
N TYR A 202 16.94 18.40 -1.79
CA TYR A 202 16.87 19.81 -1.40
C TYR A 202 18.15 20.60 -1.65
N CYS A 203 19.31 19.94 -1.62
CA CYS A 203 20.61 20.60 -1.72
C CYS A 203 21.28 20.41 -3.08
N ASP A 204 21.07 19.26 -3.74
CA ASP A 204 21.68 19.01 -5.04
C ASP A 204 21.00 19.82 -6.15
N ASP A 205 21.78 20.19 -7.17
CA ASP A 205 21.28 20.85 -8.38
C ASP A 205 20.21 20.00 -9.09
N VAL A 206 19.25 20.69 -9.72
CA VAL A 206 18.11 20.08 -10.42
C VAL A 206 18.54 19.09 -11.50
N TYR A 207 19.68 19.35 -12.15
CA TYR A 207 20.22 18.54 -13.23
C TYR A 207 21.26 17.50 -12.78
N SER A 208 21.57 17.44 -11.49
CA SER A 208 22.53 16.47 -10.96
C SER A 208 22.07 15.02 -11.13
N ILE A 209 23.00 14.12 -11.46
CA ILE A 209 22.72 12.69 -11.63
C ILE A 209 22.18 12.08 -10.33
N ARG A 210 22.67 12.57 -9.17
CA ARG A 210 22.20 12.18 -7.83
C ARG A 210 20.71 12.44 -7.65
N ARG A 211 20.27 13.67 -7.94
CA ARG A 211 18.86 14.06 -7.81
C ARG A 211 17.99 13.35 -8.83
N LYS A 212 18.43 13.25 -10.08
CA LYS A 212 17.70 12.52 -11.14
C LYS A 212 17.45 11.05 -10.78
N SER A 213 18.46 10.35 -10.30
CA SER A 213 18.33 8.95 -9.85
C SER A 213 17.29 8.79 -8.73
N CYS A 214 17.28 9.73 -7.77
CA CYS A 214 16.29 9.76 -6.69
C CYS A 214 14.87 10.00 -7.22
N ILE A 215 14.70 10.94 -8.15
CA ILE A 215 13.43 11.28 -8.80
C ILE A 215 12.87 10.08 -9.58
N LEU A 216 13.71 9.38 -10.35
CA LEU A 216 13.30 8.17 -11.06
C LEU A 216 12.81 7.08 -10.10
N ALA A 217 13.55 6.83 -9.02
CA ALA A 217 13.14 5.85 -8.02
C ALA A 217 11.83 6.22 -7.34
N LEU A 218 11.67 7.49 -6.94
CA LEU A 218 10.42 8.01 -6.36
C LEU A 218 9.24 7.91 -7.33
N SER A 219 9.45 8.16 -8.62
CA SER A 219 8.42 7.97 -9.65
C SER A 219 7.98 6.51 -9.74
N GLY A 220 8.92 5.57 -9.73
CA GLY A 220 8.62 4.13 -9.72
C GLY A 220 7.88 3.69 -8.46
N VAL A 221 8.27 4.21 -7.29
CA VAL A 221 7.59 3.97 -6.01
C VAL A 221 6.16 4.50 -6.01
N LEU A 222 5.94 5.71 -6.51
CA LEU A 222 4.61 6.32 -6.57
C LEU A 222 3.66 5.45 -7.40
N ASP A 223 4.10 5.05 -8.58
CA ASP A 223 3.28 4.26 -9.47
C ASP A 223 2.93 2.88 -8.88
N ALA A 224 3.92 2.22 -8.26
CA ALA A 224 3.68 0.96 -7.54
C ALA A 224 2.66 1.12 -6.40
N LEU A 225 2.80 2.17 -5.59
CA LEU A 225 1.87 2.45 -4.50
C LEU A 225 0.46 2.71 -5.02
N CYS A 226 0.31 3.50 -6.09
CA CYS A 226 -1.00 3.75 -6.71
C CYS A 226 -1.67 2.43 -7.12
N HIS A 227 -0.96 1.52 -7.77
CA HIS A 227 -1.51 0.21 -8.13
C HIS A 227 -1.88 -0.65 -6.92
N CYS A 228 -1.05 -0.66 -5.88
CA CYS A 228 -1.34 -1.41 -4.65
C CYS A 228 -2.52 -0.82 -3.86
N ILE A 229 -2.75 0.49 -3.94
CA ILE A 229 -3.75 1.19 -3.15
C ILE A 229 -5.10 1.27 -3.87
N ALA A 230 -5.11 1.39 -5.19
CA ALA A 230 -6.30 1.68 -6.00
C ALA A 230 -7.50 0.77 -5.74
N PRO A 231 -7.34 -0.56 -5.54
CA PRO A 231 -8.49 -1.42 -5.25
C PRO A 231 -9.22 -1.07 -3.94
N ILE A 232 -8.50 -0.53 -2.96
CA ILE A 232 -9.05 -0.17 -1.63
C ILE A 232 -9.42 1.31 -1.57
N MET A 233 -8.54 2.23 -1.98
CA MET A 233 -8.73 3.69 -1.90
C MET A 233 -8.70 4.34 -3.29
N PRO A 234 -9.71 4.12 -4.13
CA PRO A 234 -9.71 4.61 -5.51
C PRO A 234 -9.72 6.13 -5.60
N HIS A 235 -10.40 6.84 -4.70
CA HIS A 235 -10.50 8.30 -4.77
C HIS A 235 -9.16 8.97 -4.46
N LEU A 236 -8.43 8.47 -3.46
CA LEU A 236 -7.10 8.94 -3.12
C LEU A 236 -6.11 8.72 -4.28
N VAL A 237 -6.16 7.56 -4.93
CA VAL A 237 -5.27 7.28 -6.07
C VAL A 237 -5.61 8.17 -7.26
N GLU A 238 -6.89 8.37 -7.54
CA GLU A 238 -7.33 9.24 -8.61
C GLU A 238 -6.91 10.70 -8.37
N GLU A 239 -7.05 11.19 -7.14
CA GLU A 239 -6.57 12.52 -6.75
C GLU A 239 -5.05 12.65 -6.93
N VAL A 240 -4.27 11.62 -6.58
CA VAL A 240 -2.81 11.61 -6.80
C VAL A 240 -2.48 11.72 -8.28
N TYR A 241 -3.18 10.97 -9.14
CA TYR A 241 -2.97 10.98 -10.58
C TYR A 241 -3.35 12.33 -11.23
N LEU A 242 -4.45 12.94 -10.80
CA LEU A 242 -4.84 14.28 -11.25
C LEU A 242 -3.77 15.34 -10.93
N ASN A 243 -3.02 15.16 -9.84
CA ASN A 243 -1.93 16.05 -9.41
C ASN A 243 -0.54 15.55 -9.82
N HIS A 244 -0.43 14.49 -10.64
CA HIS A 244 0.86 13.92 -11.03
C HIS A 244 1.60 14.85 -12.00
N PRO A 245 2.84 15.28 -11.73
CA PRO A 245 3.55 16.26 -12.57
C PRO A 245 3.73 15.81 -14.03
N VAL A 246 3.99 14.52 -14.26
CA VAL A 246 4.21 13.94 -15.60
C VAL A 246 2.92 13.47 -16.28
N TYR A 247 1.89 13.14 -15.51
CA TYR A 247 0.66 12.51 -16.00
C TYR A 247 -0.57 13.40 -15.72
N SER A 248 -0.36 14.70 -15.52
CA SER A 248 -1.42 15.63 -15.12
C SER A 248 -2.57 15.59 -16.12
N GLY A 249 -3.79 15.44 -15.60
CA GLY A 249 -5.01 15.31 -16.42
C GLY A 249 -5.26 13.90 -16.98
N LYS A 250 -4.41 12.91 -16.70
CA LYS A 250 -4.69 11.50 -16.97
C LYS A 250 -5.35 10.85 -15.74
N HIS A 251 -6.31 9.97 -16.00
CA HIS A 251 -7.01 9.22 -14.98
C HIS A 251 -6.37 7.84 -14.79
N PHE A 252 -6.22 7.40 -13.54
CA PHE A 252 -5.53 6.15 -13.22
C PHE A 252 -6.24 4.94 -13.84
N PHE A 253 -7.56 4.88 -13.67
CA PHE A 253 -8.39 3.74 -14.07
C PHE A 253 -8.65 3.63 -15.58
N TYR A 254 -8.12 4.55 -16.40
CA TYR A 254 -8.12 4.40 -17.86
C TYR A 254 -6.86 3.73 -18.40
N ASN A 255 -5.91 3.39 -17.53
CA ASN A 255 -4.72 2.64 -17.89
C ASN A 255 -4.80 1.20 -17.35
N GLU A 256 -4.79 0.22 -18.23
CA GLU A 256 -4.88 -1.20 -17.87
C GLU A 256 -3.51 -1.85 -17.58
N LYS A 257 -2.41 -1.11 -17.72
CA LYS A 257 -1.07 -1.67 -17.54
C LYS A 257 -0.78 -1.91 -16.06
N MET A 258 -0.41 -3.14 -15.73
CA MET A 258 0.20 -3.43 -14.42
C MET A 258 1.53 -2.69 -14.28
N TRP A 259 1.86 -2.33 -13.05
CA TRP A 259 3.13 -1.68 -12.74
C TRP A 259 4.31 -2.58 -13.08
N THR A 260 5.34 -1.95 -13.67
CA THR A 260 6.66 -2.56 -13.82
C THR A 260 7.72 -1.58 -13.32
N PRO A 261 8.74 -2.06 -12.59
CA PRO A 261 9.82 -1.21 -12.13
C PRO A 261 10.63 -0.62 -13.30
N PRO A 262 11.23 0.59 -13.15
CA PRO A 262 12.08 1.21 -14.17
C PRO A 262 13.25 0.30 -14.57
N THR A 263 13.71 0.34 -15.83
CA THR A 263 14.80 -0.53 -16.32
C THR A 263 16.06 -0.43 -15.47
N THR A 264 16.86 -1.52 -15.40
CA THR A 264 18.15 -1.59 -14.67
C THR A 264 18.08 -1.39 -13.15
N TRP A 265 16.90 -1.58 -12.55
CA TRP A 265 16.68 -1.50 -11.10
C TRP A 265 17.27 -2.67 -10.32
N LYS A 266 17.23 -3.89 -10.88
CA LYS A 266 17.56 -5.12 -10.13
C LYS A 266 19.06 -5.18 -9.85
N ASP A 267 19.40 -5.14 -8.57
CA ASP A 267 20.77 -5.25 -8.06
C ASP A 267 20.75 -5.99 -6.74
N GLU A 268 20.96 -7.31 -6.78
CA GLU A 268 20.95 -8.17 -5.59
C GLU A 268 22.06 -7.81 -4.59
N SER A 269 23.09 -7.09 -5.05
CA SER A 269 24.13 -6.59 -4.15
C SER A 269 23.66 -5.36 -3.36
N ALA A 270 22.84 -4.50 -3.96
CA ALA A 270 22.32 -3.30 -3.32
C ALA A 270 21.54 -3.60 -2.04
N SER A 271 20.68 -4.61 -2.06
CA SER A 271 19.92 -5.01 -0.88
C SER A 271 20.80 -5.53 0.25
N LYS A 272 21.82 -6.34 -0.05
CA LYS A 272 22.79 -6.80 0.95
C LYS A 272 23.54 -5.63 1.61
N TYR A 273 23.96 -4.64 0.81
CA TYR A 273 24.68 -3.47 1.32
C TYR A 273 23.83 -2.60 2.25
N ILE A 274 22.60 -2.29 1.84
CA ILE A 274 21.72 -1.41 2.61
C ILE A 274 21.18 -2.10 3.85
N ASP A 275 20.84 -3.39 3.78
CA ASP A 275 20.37 -4.15 4.94
C ASP A 275 21.48 -4.19 6.02
N LEU A 276 22.73 -4.44 5.62
CA LEU A 276 23.89 -4.41 6.51
C LEU A 276 24.12 -3.02 7.13
N ALA A 277 24.07 -1.96 6.33
CA ALA A 277 24.22 -0.59 6.80
C ALA A 277 23.10 -0.18 7.77
N THR A 278 21.87 -0.63 7.52
CA THR A 278 20.71 -0.34 8.38
C THR A 278 20.82 -1.07 9.73
N ASN A 279 21.30 -2.31 9.73
CA ASN A 279 21.57 -3.06 10.96
C ASN A 279 22.65 -2.36 11.81
N LEU A 280 23.76 -1.95 11.19
CA LEU A 280 24.80 -1.15 11.85
C LEU A 280 24.24 0.16 12.42
N ARG A 281 23.39 0.87 11.66
CA ARG A 281 22.72 2.09 12.14
C ARG A 281 21.88 1.82 13.38
N GLN A 282 21.14 0.72 13.41
CA GLN A 282 20.30 0.36 14.55
C GLN A 282 21.14 0.04 15.79
N GLU A 283 22.27 -0.65 15.62
CA GLU A 283 23.20 -0.95 16.70
C GLU A 283 23.82 0.34 17.28
N VAL A 284 24.27 1.25 16.41
CA VAL A 284 24.79 2.57 16.83
C VAL A 284 23.72 3.38 17.56
N PHE A 285 22.49 3.43 17.05
CA PHE A 285 21.41 4.18 17.70
C PHE A 285 21.05 3.59 19.08
N THR A 286 21.11 2.27 19.22
CA THR A 286 20.90 1.60 20.52
C THR A 286 21.97 2.03 21.52
N GLN A 287 23.25 2.08 21.10
CA GLN A 287 24.35 2.53 21.97
C GLN A 287 24.25 4.03 22.32
N CYS A 288 23.70 4.84 21.42
CA CYS A 288 23.55 6.29 21.58
C CYS A 288 22.21 6.72 22.23
N ASN A 289 21.45 5.81 22.85
CA ASN A 289 20.10 6.08 23.39
C ASN A 289 19.17 6.81 22.38
N ASN A 290 19.23 6.43 21.11
CA ASN A 290 18.48 7.01 19.99
C ASN A 290 18.74 8.51 19.70
N ASN A 291 19.82 9.10 20.23
CA ASN A 291 20.20 10.48 19.92
C ASN A 291 21.64 10.59 19.39
N ALA A 292 21.86 10.16 18.15
CA ALA A 292 23.18 10.18 17.50
C ALA A 292 23.70 11.60 17.14
N LYS A 293 22.86 12.64 17.21
CA LYS A 293 23.24 14.02 16.82
C LYS A 293 24.32 14.65 17.70
N GLN A 294 24.55 14.10 18.89
CA GLN A 294 25.55 14.57 19.86
C GLN A 294 26.85 13.77 19.84
N PHE A 295 26.96 12.76 18.97
CA PHE A 295 28.11 11.85 18.94
C PHE A 295 28.95 12.06 17.68
N SER A 296 30.27 12.07 17.89
CA SER A 296 31.26 11.88 16.83
C SER A 296 31.57 10.39 16.74
N CYS A 297 31.45 9.79 15.56
CA CYS A 297 31.66 8.35 15.36
C CYS A 297 32.87 8.11 14.45
N TYR A 298 33.75 7.20 14.87
CA TYR A 298 34.84 6.65 14.05
C TYR A 298 34.39 5.27 13.58
N ILE A 299 34.25 5.10 12.26
CA ILE A 299 33.86 3.81 11.68
C ILE A 299 35.08 3.22 10.98
N GLN A 300 35.75 2.30 11.66
CA GLN A 300 36.85 1.52 11.08
C GLN A 300 36.30 0.23 10.47
N VAL A 301 36.59 0.00 9.19
CA VAL A 301 36.19 -1.21 8.47
C VAL A 301 37.44 -2.03 8.20
N GLU A 302 37.53 -3.21 8.79
CA GLU A 302 38.63 -4.15 8.54
C GLU A 302 38.57 -4.69 7.10
N ASP A 303 39.73 -5.02 6.52
CA ASP A 303 39.88 -5.31 5.08
C ASP A 303 39.09 -6.54 4.60
N ASP A 304 38.71 -7.44 5.51
CA ASP A 304 37.87 -8.61 5.21
C ASP A 304 36.39 -8.26 4.90
N TYR A 305 35.98 -7.00 5.13
CA TYR A 305 34.64 -6.48 4.84
C TYR A 305 34.60 -5.59 3.59
N GLY A 306 35.15 -6.07 2.47
CA GLY A 306 35.18 -5.33 1.18
C GLY A 306 33.82 -4.79 0.71
N LEU A 307 32.72 -5.47 1.06
CA LEU A 307 31.34 -5.06 0.77
C LEU A 307 30.93 -3.78 1.55
N LEU A 308 31.36 -3.63 2.81
CA LEU A 308 31.12 -2.42 3.60
C LEU A 308 31.95 -1.25 3.09
N LYS A 309 33.21 -1.49 2.72
CA LYS A 309 34.12 -0.46 2.17
C LYS A 309 33.55 0.19 0.90
N VAL A 310 32.94 -0.61 0.01
CA VAL A 310 32.22 -0.11 -1.19
C VAL A 310 30.92 0.61 -0.83
N SER A 311 30.20 0.11 0.18
CA SER A 311 28.96 0.74 0.68
C SER A 311 29.22 2.11 1.27
N PHE A 312 30.28 2.26 2.07
CA PHE A 312 30.67 3.51 2.71
C PHE A 312 31.20 4.58 1.76
N ASN A 313 31.85 4.18 0.66
CA ASN A 313 32.25 5.12 -0.40
C ASN A 313 31.06 5.56 -1.27
N LYS A 314 29.98 4.76 -1.36
CA LYS A 314 28.78 5.05 -2.16
C LYS A 314 27.64 5.71 -1.37
N LEU A 315 27.58 5.48 -0.05
CA LEU A 315 26.63 6.05 0.89
C LEU A 315 27.39 6.97 1.83
N ARG A 316 27.14 8.27 1.74
CA ARG A 316 27.69 9.24 2.69
C ARG A 316 27.30 8.83 4.13
N ILE A 317 28.27 8.36 4.92
CA ILE A 317 28.10 7.88 6.30
C ILE A 317 27.34 8.87 7.18
N HIS A 318 27.66 10.16 7.07
CA HIS A 318 26.95 11.21 7.81
C HIS A 318 25.46 11.26 7.51
N VAL A 319 25.03 10.93 6.28
CA VAL A 319 23.61 10.84 5.91
C VAL A 319 22.99 9.58 6.48
N LEU A 320 23.71 8.44 6.45
CA LEU A 320 23.21 7.16 6.95
C LEU A 320 23.03 7.14 8.47
N PHE A 321 23.93 7.75 9.23
CA PHE A 321 23.91 7.78 10.71
C PHE A 321 23.43 9.12 11.28
N ASN A 322 23.14 10.12 10.44
CA ASN A 322 22.73 11.47 10.85
C ASN A 322 23.73 12.12 11.85
N VAL A 323 25.03 11.95 11.59
CA VAL A 323 26.15 12.43 12.44
C VAL A 323 26.84 13.64 11.82
N ILE A 324 27.36 14.54 12.68
CA ILE A 324 27.91 15.85 12.29
C ILE A 324 29.30 15.72 11.64
N GLN A 325 30.11 14.76 12.06
CA GLN A 325 31.45 14.48 11.51
C GLN A 325 31.70 12.96 11.49
N TYR A 326 32.42 12.50 10.47
CA TYR A 326 32.92 11.13 10.33
C TYR A 326 34.38 11.20 9.83
N SER A 327 35.20 10.25 10.24
CA SER A 327 36.59 10.08 9.78
C SER A 327 36.93 8.62 9.67
#